data_AF-A0A2P7NRQ9-F1
#
_entry.id   AF-A0A2P7NRQ9-F1
#
_cell.length_a   1.000
_cell.length_b   1.000
_cell.length_c   1.000
_cell.angle_alpha   90.00
_cell.angle_beta   90.00
_cell.angle_gamma   90.00
#
_symmetry.space_group_name_H-M   'P 1'
#
loop_
_entity.id
_entity.type
_entity.pdbx_description
1 polymer ?
#
loop_
_entity_poly.entity_id
_entity_poly.type
_entity_poly.pdbx_seq_one_letter_code
_entity_poly.pdbx_strand_id
1 'polypeptide(L)'
;MKTINYLNGIYSVSLNQDEVFMILSGEMPCIVFENDPEIPNDECLWVYYEPKTNDILPPIYPFPCRIISHMRLENQNYVLMLTPDEPDLAIKERIQEFKAGIKRVDEFAGSVALAINKYRSEVPRLCQKKNA
;
A
#
# COMPACT_ATOMS: atom_id res chain seq x y z
N MET A 1 -0.48 10.96 -15.73
CA MET A 1 -1.91 10.66 -15.93
C MET A 1 -2.06 9.17 -16.21
N LYS A 2 -2.81 8.46 -15.35
CA LYS A 2 -3.11 7.03 -15.53
C LYS A 2 -4.40 6.89 -16.34
N THR A 3 -4.47 5.91 -17.22
CA THR A 3 -5.62 5.70 -18.11
C THR A 3 -6.03 4.24 -18.08
N ILE A 4 -7.32 3.99 -18.24
CA ILE A 4 -7.86 2.64 -18.36
C ILE A 4 -7.90 2.28 -19.83
N ASN A 5 -7.40 1.10 -20.15
CA ASN A 5 -7.43 0.56 -21.50
C ASN A 5 -8.54 -0.48 -21.57
N TYR A 6 -9.42 -0.36 -22.57
CA TYR A 6 -10.42 -1.36 -22.91
C TYR A 6 -10.07 -2.02 -24.23
N LEU A 7 -9.72 -3.30 -24.20
CA LEU A 7 -9.35 -4.06 -25.39
C LEU A 7 -9.96 -5.46 -25.31
N ASN A 8 -10.65 -5.87 -26.38
CA ASN A 8 -11.24 -7.21 -26.51
C ASN A 8 -12.15 -7.62 -25.33
N GLY A 9 -12.92 -6.68 -24.77
CA GLY A 9 -13.80 -6.96 -23.62
C GLY A 9 -13.11 -6.96 -22.26
N ILE A 10 -11.86 -6.50 -22.17
CA ILE A 10 -11.08 -6.51 -20.95
C ILE A 10 -10.67 -5.08 -20.59
N TYR A 11 -11.05 -4.65 -19.39
CA TYR A 11 -10.54 -3.42 -18.77
C TYR A 11 -9.19 -3.69 -18.11
N SER A 12 -8.22 -2.81 -18.33
CA SER A 12 -6.88 -2.94 -17.77
C SER A 12 -6.27 -1.59 -17.38
N VAL A 13 -5.41 -1.62 -16.36
CA VAL A 13 -4.66 -0.45 -15.90
C VAL A 13 -3.27 -0.86 -15.44
N SER A 14 -2.28 -0.01 -15.72
CA SER A 14 -0.94 -0.15 -15.15
C SER A 14 -0.81 0.74 -13.92
N LEU A 15 -0.42 0.15 -12.80
CA LEU A 15 -0.27 0.85 -11.52
C LEU A 15 1.20 0.86 -11.07
N ASN A 16 1.53 1.81 -10.20
CA ASN A 16 2.83 1.84 -9.56
C ASN A 16 2.89 0.91 -8.33
N GLN A 17 4.08 0.74 -7.76
CA GLN A 17 4.29 -0.14 -6.59
C GLN A 17 3.36 0.20 -5.42
N ASP A 18 3.25 1.48 -5.06
CA ASP A 18 2.52 1.90 -3.86
C ASP A 18 1.02 1.61 -4.03
N GLU A 19 0.49 1.83 -5.23
CA GLU A 19 -0.87 1.50 -5.60
C GLU A 19 -1.17 0.00 -5.55
N VAL A 20 -0.27 -0.80 -6.13
CA VAL A 20 -0.35 -2.26 -6.10
C VAL A 20 -0.27 -2.76 -4.65
N PHE A 21 0.64 -2.21 -3.86
CA PHE A 21 0.80 -2.54 -2.46
C PHE A 21 -0.47 -2.23 -1.67
N MET A 22 -1.06 -1.05 -1.86
CA MET A 22 -2.32 -0.65 -1.22
C MET A 22 -3.45 -1.63 -1.54
N ILE A 23 -3.62 -2.02 -2.82
CA ILE A 23 -4.63 -3.00 -3.25
C ILE A 23 -4.41 -4.34 -2.56
N LEU A 24 -3.21 -4.90 -2.66
CA LEU A 24 -2.92 -6.25 -2.19
C LEU A 24 -2.84 -6.33 -0.65
N SER A 25 -2.53 -5.23 0.02
CA SER A 25 -2.53 -5.13 1.48
C SER A 25 -3.94 -5.19 2.09
N GLY A 26 -4.97 -4.82 1.31
CA GLY A 26 -6.36 -4.71 1.76
C GLY A 26 -6.64 -3.55 2.73
N GLU A 27 -5.66 -2.69 3.02
CA GLU A 27 -5.82 -1.59 4.00
C GLU A 27 -6.57 -0.39 3.41
N MET A 28 -6.29 -0.05 2.15
CA MET A 28 -6.96 1.03 1.44
C MET A 28 -6.92 0.76 -0.07
N PRO A 29 -7.72 -0.17 -0.59
CA PRO A 29 -7.57 -0.65 -1.96
C PRO A 29 -8.26 0.29 -2.95
N CYS A 30 -7.91 1.57 -2.93
CA CYS A 30 -8.48 2.60 -3.77
C CYS A 30 -7.46 3.18 -4.75
N ILE A 31 -7.88 3.45 -5.98
CA ILE A 31 -7.08 4.10 -7.02
C ILE A 31 -7.76 5.39 -7.45
N VAL A 32 -6.99 6.47 -7.48
CA VAL A 32 -7.47 7.81 -7.85
C VAL A 32 -7.20 8.08 -9.33
N PHE A 33 -8.17 8.54 -10.09
CA PHE A 33 -8.08 8.95 -11.49
C PHE A 33 -8.38 10.44 -11.62
N GLU A 34 -7.69 11.11 -12.53
CA GLU A 34 -7.93 12.53 -12.84
C GLU A 34 -9.17 12.73 -13.73
N ASN A 35 -9.58 11.67 -14.45
CA ASN A 35 -10.74 11.66 -15.33
C ASN A 35 -11.66 10.49 -14.96
N ASP A 36 -12.91 10.56 -15.42
CA ASP A 36 -13.85 9.45 -15.25
C ASP A 36 -13.27 8.19 -15.89
N PRO A 37 -13.11 7.09 -15.14
CA PRO A 37 -12.59 5.86 -15.68
C PRO A 37 -13.58 5.12 -16.61
N GLU A 38 -14.85 5.55 -16.67
CA GLU A 38 -15.90 5.02 -17.56
C GLU A 38 -16.08 3.50 -17.49
N ILE A 39 -15.79 2.88 -16.34
CA ILE A 39 -15.99 1.44 -16.15
C ILE A 39 -17.38 1.21 -15.55
N PRO A 40 -18.19 0.30 -16.13
CA PRO A 40 -19.42 -0.15 -15.50
C PRO A 40 -19.17 -0.77 -14.11
N ASN A 41 -20.17 -0.66 -13.23
CA ASN A 41 -20.16 -1.39 -11.96
C ASN A 41 -20.16 -2.91 -12.22
N ASP A 42 -19.60 -3.67 -11.29
CA ASP A 42 -19.49 -5.15 -11.33
C ASP A 42 -18.55 -5.71 -12.41
N GLU A 43 -17.81 -4.85 -13.11
CA GLU A 43 -16.75 -5.25 -14.04
C GLU A 43 -15.43 -5.61 -13.34
N CYS A 44 -14.60 -6.36 -14.06
CA CYS A 44 -13.25 -6.71 -13.64
C CYS A 44 -12.21 -5.82 -14.32
N LEU A 45 -11.32 -5.26 -13.50
CA LEU A 45 -10.18 -4.46 -13.92
C LEU A 45 -8.89 -5.26 -13.73
N TRP A 46 -8.19 -5.56 -14.83
CA TRP A 46 -6.89 -6.20 -14.80
C TRP A 46 -5.80 -5.21 -14.41
N VAL A 47 -5.10 -5.50 -13.33
CA VAL A 47 -4.01 -4.68 -12.82
C VAL A 47 -2.67 -5.22 -13.32
N TYR A 48 -1.92 -4.35 -13.98
CA TYR A 48 -0.56 -4.60 -14.44
C TYR A 48 0.42 -3.82 -13.58
N TYR A 49 1.57 -4.43 -13.32
CA TYR A 49 2.67 -3.81 -12.60
C TYR A 49 3.98 -4.14 -13.30
N GLU A 50 4.73 -3.10 -13.63
CA GLU A 50 6.06 -3.21 -14.21
C GLU A 50 7.08 -2.68 -13.20
N PRO A 51 7.81 -3.57 -12.49
CA PRO A 51 8.74 -3.15 -11.45
C PRO A 51 9.92 -2.37 -12.02
N LYS A 52 10.26 -1.28 -11.35
CA LYS A 52 11.45 -0.48 -11.62
C LYS A 52 12.63 -0.97 -10.78
N THR A 53 13.84 -0.54 -11.13
CA THR A 53 15.09 -0.98 -10.49
C THR A 53 15.13 -0.78 -8.97
N ASN A 54 14.42 0.22 -8.43
CA ASN A 54 14.40 0.55 -7.01
C ASN A 54 13.13 0.07 -6.29
N ASP A 55 12.28 -0.67 -6.99
CA ASP A 55 11.04 -1.16 -6.41
C ASP A 55 11.33 -2.36 -5.48
N ILE A 56 10.69 -2.34 -4.32
CA ILE A 56 10.68 -3.37 -3.29
C ILE A 56 9.80 -4.55 -3.71
N LEU A 57 8.67 -4.28 -4.37
CA LEU A 57 7.78 -5.33 -4.85
C LEU A 57 8.43 -6.04 -6.06
N PRO A 58 8.59 -7.37 -5.99
CA PRO A 58 9.08 -8.14 -7.12
C PRO A 58 8.09 -8.11 -8.29
N PRO A 59 8.49 -8.54 -9.49
CA PRO A 59 7.54 -8.78 -10.57
C PRO A 59 6.41 -9.68 -10.09
N ILE A 60 5.17 -9.24 -10.34
CA ILE A 60 3.96 -10.01 -10.09
C ILE A 60 3.22 -10.20 -11.39
N TYR A 61 2.53 -11.33 -11.54
CA TYR A 61 1.66 -11.55 -12.69
C TYR A 61 0.49 -10.57 -12.66
N PRO A 62 0.02 -10.09 -13.82
CA PRO A 62 -1.20 -9.31 -13.89
C PRO A 62 -2.34 -10.06 -13.21
N PHE A 63 -3.13 -9.34 -12.42
CA PHE A 63 -4.17 -9.95 -11.59
C PHE A 63 -5.49 -9.19 -11.73
N PRO A 64 -6.63 -9.91 -11.69
CA PRO A 64 -7.93 -9.27 -11.78
C PRO A 64 -8.32 -8.66 -10.43
N CYS A 65 -8.86 -7.45 -10.49
CA CYS A 65 -9.54 -6.80 -9.39
C CYS A 65 -11.01 -6.55 -9.75
N ARG A 66 -11.91 -6.87 -8.83
CA ARG A 66 -13.31 -6.50 -8.93
C ARG A 66 -13.51 -5.08 -8.42
N ILE A 67 -14.32 -4.30 -9.13
CA ILE A 67 -14.67 -2.95 -8.72
C ILE A 67 -15.78 -3.02 -7.67
N ILE A 68 -15.48 -2.57 -6.46
CA ILE A 68 -16.45 -2.55 -5.35
C ILE A 68 -17.35 -1.32 -5.45
N SER A 69 -16.74 -0.16 -5.76
CA SER A 69 -17.47 1.09 -5.91
C SER A 69 -16.63 2.14 -6.62
N HIS A 70 -17.31 3.14 -7.18
CA HIS A 70 -16.72 4.35 -7.72
C HIS A 70 -17.25 5.56 -6.96
N MET A 71 -16.40 6.56 -6.76
CA MET A 71 -16.77 7.83 -6.13
C MET A 71 -16.14 8.98 -6.90
N ARG A 72 -16.90 10.05 -7.13
CA ARG A 72 -16.36 11.31 -7.63
C ARG A 72 -16.10 12.25 -6.44
N LEU A 73 -14.89 12.78 -6.36
CA LEU A 73 -14.48 13.78 -5.38
C LEU A 73 -14.80 15.19 -5.88
N GLU A 74 -14.92 16.13 -4.94
CA GLU A 74 -15.24 17.54 -5.22
C GLU A 74 -14.21 18.22 -6.14
N ASN A 75 -12.96 17.78 -6.08
CA ASN A 75 -11.86 18.24 -6.93
C ASN A 75 -11.85 17.61 -8.34
N GLN A 76 -12.96 16.99 -8.75
CA GLN A 76 -13.12 16.29 -10.03
C GLN A 76 -12.30 15.01 -10.21
N ASN A 77 -11.57 14.57 -9.18
CA ASN A 77 -10.94 13.26 -9.22
C ASN A 77 -11.97 12.14 -9.01
N TYR A 78 -11.68 10.98 -9.55
CA TYR A 78 -12.48 9.77 -9.43
C TYR A 78 -11.73 8.74 -8.60
N VAL A 79 -12.41 8.05 -7.70
CA VAL A 79 -11.81 7.02 -6.84
C VAL A 79 -12.50 5.72 -7.16
N LEU A 80 -11.72 4.71 -7.55
CA LEU A 80 -12.17 3.34 -7.69
C LEU A 80 -11.72 2.53 -6.49
N MET A 81 -12.66 1.93 -5.77
CA MET A 81 -12.36 0.91 -4.76
C MET A 81 -12.33 -0.45 -5.42
N LEU A 82 -11.26 -1.20 -5.21
CA LEU A 82 -10.95 -2.46 -5.86
C LEU A 82 -10.80 -3.57 -4.81
N THR A 83 -11.13 -4.80 -5.17
CA THR A 83 -10.74 -5.98 -4.40
C THR A 83 -10.12 -7.01 -5.34
N PRO A 84 -8.94 -7.57 -5.03
CA PRO A 84 -8.42 -8.71 -5.78
C PRO A 84 -9.42 -9.87 -5.74
N ASP A 85 -9.72 -10.46 -6.89
CA ASP A 85 -10.67 -11.58 -6.98
C ASP A 85 -10.00 -12.90 -6.52
N GLU A 86 -8.73 -13.08 -6.87
CA GLU A 86 -7.87 -14.17 -6.41
C GLU A 86 -6.44 -13.66 -6.21
N PRO A 87 -6.09 -13.13 -5.04
CA PRO A 87 -4.70 -12.79 -4.78
C PRO A 87 -3.90 -14.10 -4.64
N ASP A 88 -2.94 -14.30 -5.54
CA ASP A 88 -1.97 -15.40 -5.50
C ASP A 88 -1.45 -15.59 -4.06
N LEU A 89 -1.56 -16.81 -3.55
CA LEU A 89 -1.19 -17.15 -2.18
C LEU A 89 0.26 -16.74 -1.89
N ALA A 90 1.15 -16.87 -2.87
CA ALA A 90 2.56 -16.49 -2.75
C ALA A 90 2.73 -14.97 -2.63
N ILE A 91 1.88 -14.19 -3.30
CA ILE A 91 1.86 -12.72 -3.18
C ILE A 91 1.32 -12.30 -1.81
N LYS A 92 0.25 -12.96 -1.33
CA LYS A 92 -0.28 -12.76 0.03
C LYS A 92 0.77 -13.04 1.10
N GLU A 93 1.49 -14.15 1.00
CA GLU A 93 2.55 -14.53 1.94
C GLU A 93 3.68 -13.49 1.95
N ARG A 94 4.17 -13.06 0.77
CA ARG A 94 5.20 -12.01 0.69
C ARG A 94 4.75 -10.67 1.25
N ILE A 95 3.49 -10.29 1.06
CA ILE A 95 2.94 -9.07 1.66
C ILE A 95 2.83 -9.20 3.16
N GLN A 96 2.45 -10.37 3.69
CA GLN A 96 2.44 -10.63 5.12
C GLN A 96 3.85 -10.58 5.71
N GLU A 97 4.85 -11.15 5.04
CA GLU A 97 6.27 -11.06 5.43
C GLU A 97 6.74 -9.60 5.45
N PHE A 98 6.41 -8.83 4.42
CA PHE A 98 6.73 -7.41 4.35
C PHE A 98 6.05 -6.60 5.46
N LYS A 99 4.74 -6.81 5.69
CA LYS A 99 3.99 -6.20 6.81
C LYS A 99 4.57 -6.56 8.16
N ALA A 100 4.99 -7.82 8.35
CA ALA A 100 5.66 -8.26 9.57
C ALA A 100 7.04 -7.59 9.72
N GLY A 101 7.75 -7.39 8.63
CA GLY A 101 9.00 -6.61 8.58
C GLY A 101 8.80 -5.16 9.03
N ILE A 102 7.80 -4.47 8.48
CA ILE A 102 7.47 -3.09 8.87
C ILE A 102 7.07 -3.01 10.34
N LYS A 103 6.18 -3.90 10.82
CA LYS A 103 5.79 -3.92 12.24
C LYS A 103 6.99 -4.09 13.17
N ARG A 104 7.94 -4.95 12.81
CA ARG A 104 9.19 -5.11 13.59
C ARG A 104 10.04 -3.85 13.57
N VAL A 105 10.10 -3.13 12.46
CA VAL A 105 10.84 -1.86 12.36
C VAL A 105 10.17 -0.77 13.19
N ASP A 106 8.84 -0.69 13.17
CA ASP A 106 8.07 0.25 14.01
C ASP A 106 8.18 -0.08 15.50
N GLU A 107 8.08 -1.35 15.88
CA GLU A 107 8.30 -1.82 17.25
C GLU A 107 9.74 -1.53 17.71
N PHE A 108 10.73 -1.75 16.84
CA PHE A 108 12.12 -1.42 17.11
C PHE A 108 12.31 0.09 17.26
N ALA A 109 11.78 0.92 16.36
CA ALA A 109 11.84 2.38 16.46
C ALA A 109 11.17 2.90 17.74
N GLY A 110 10.02 2.34 18.11
CA GLY A 110 9.33 2.63 19.37
C GLY A 110 10.17 2.23 20.60
N SER A 111 10.81 1.06 20.56
CA SER A 111 11.70 0.59 21.64
C SER A 111 12.95 1.47 21.80
N VAL A 112 13.53 1.93 20.70
CA VAL A 112 14.69 2.84 20.72
C VAL A 112 14.28 4.22 21.22
N ALA A 113 13.13 4.75 20.81
CA ALA A 113 12.61 6.01 21.33
C ALA A 113 12.34 5.95 22.85
N LEU A 114 11.77 4.83 23.33
CA LEU A 114 11.59 4.56 24.76
C LEU A 114 12.93 4.46 25.51
N ALA A 115 13.91 3.77 24.94
CA ALA A 115 15.25 3.65 25.51
C ALA A 115 15.94 5.02 25.60
N ILE A 116 15.91 5.83 24.54
CA ILE A 116 16.47 7.18 24.52
C ILE A 116 15.80 8.08 25.58
N ASN A 117 14.47 8.01 25.70
CA ASN A 117 13.74 8.77 26.71
C ASN A 117 14.08 8.33 28.13
N LYS A 118 14.23 7.02 28.36
CA LYS A 118 14.68 6.47 29.65
C LYS A 118 16.08 6.97 29.99
N TYR A 119 17.03 6.87 29.07
CA TYR A 119 18.39 7.40 29.24
C TYR A 119 18.40 8.91 29.56
N ARG A 120 17.60 9.72 28.84
CA ARG A 120 17.49 11.17 29.13
C ARG A 120 16.93 11.48 30.52
N SER A 121 16.06 10.63 31.06
CA SER A 121 15.49 10.81 32.40
C SER A 121 16.40 10.35 33.54
N GLU A 122 17.29 9.38 33.27
CA GLU A 122 18.17 8.78 34.28
C GLU A 122 19.53 9.48 34.39
N VAL A 123 20.05 10.05 33.30
CA VAL A 123 21.35 10.76 33.28
C VAL A 123 21.40 11.95 34.27
N PRO A 124 20.37 12.83 34.38
CA PRO A 124 20.37 13.90 35.36
C PRO A 124 20.35 13.40 36.82
N ARG A 125 19.71 12.25 37.07
CA ARG A 125 19.60 11.66 38.42
C ARG A 125 20.89 11.00 38.89
N LEU A 126 21.68 10.46 37.96
CA LEU A 126 22.99 9.88 38.26
C LEU A 126 24.07 10.95 38.52
N CYS A 127 23.96 12.12 37.89
CA CYS A 127 24.84 13.26 38.15
C CYS A 127 24.58 13.95 39.50
N GLN A 128 23.35 13.93 40.02
CA GLN A 128 23.03 14.53 41.32
C GLN A 128 23.42 13.66 42.53
N LYS A 129 23.50 12.34 42.38
CA LYS A 129 23.89 11.42 43.46
C LYS A 129 25.40 11.38 43.76
N LYS A 130 26.26 12.01 42.96
CA LYS A 130 27.71 12.05 43.20
C LYS A 130 28.17 13.26 44.02
N ASN A 131 27.27 14.18 44.37
CA ASN A 131 27.57 15.41 45.12
C ASN A 131 26.82 15.51 46.46
N ALA A 132 26.35 14.39 47.01
CA ALA A 132 25.71 14.32 48.33
C ALA A 132 26.55 13.47 49.28
#